data_AF-A0A6N4SX11-F1
#
_entry.id   AF-A0A6N4SX11-F1
#
_cell.length_a   1.000
_cell.length_b   1.000
_cell.length_c   1.000
_cell.angle_alpha   90.00
_cell.angle_beta   90.00
_cell.angle_gamma   90.00
#
_symmetry.space_group_name_H-M   'P 1'
#
loop_
_entity.id
_entity.type
_entity.pdbx_description
1 polymer ?
#
loop_
_entity_poly.entity_id
_entity_poly.type
_entity_poly.pdbx_seq_one_letter_code
_entity_poly.pdbx_strand_id
1 'polypeptide(L)' 'MAFIGPDVKLDMPAYIHDTAQLYGKISVGQNASIWMNVVARSEHKEIIIGPYTNIQDFCHAAYR' A
#
# COMPACT_ATOMS: atom_id res chain seq x y z
N MET A 1 -10.53 7.39 -7.63
CA MET A 1 -9.96 8.05 -6.45
C MET A 1 -9.65 6.95 -5.47
N ALA A 2 -8.41 6.90 -4.99
CA ALA A 2 -7.97 5.84 -4.09
C ALA A 2 -8.84 5.83 -2.84
N PHE A 3 -9.13 4.64 -2.32
CA PHE A 3 -9.72 4.53 -0.99
C PHE A 3 -8.59 4.42 0.02
N ILE A 4 -8.52 5.38 0.94
CA ILE A 4 -7.53 5.42 2.01
C ILE A 4 -8.30 5.49 3.33
N GLY A 5 -8.26 4.39 4.09
CA GLY A 5 -8.95 4.30 5.37
C GLY A 5 -8.40 5.28 6.42
N PRO A 6 -9.19 5.59 7.46
CA PRO A 6 -8.83 6.59 8.48
C PRO A 6 -7.59 6.20 9.32
N ASP A 7 -7.32 4.89 9.47
CA ASP A 7 -6.20 4.37 10.23
C ASP A 7 -4.92 4.19 9.38
N VAL A 8 -4.96 4.57 8.11
CA VAL A 8 -3.82 4.51 7.20
C VAL A 8 -2.93 5.74 7.43
N LYS A 9 -1.65 5.49 7.68
CA LYS A 9 -0.63 6.53 7.84
C LYS A 9 0.23 6.61 6.59
N LEU A 10 0.29 7.79 5.99
CA LEU A 10 1.12 8.08 4.83
C LEU A 10 2.27 9.00 5.25
N ASP A 11 3.48 8.52 5.12
CA ASP A 11 4.70 9.30 5.32
C ASP A 11 5.34 9.57 3.96
N MET A 12 4.98 10.70 3.35
CA MET A 12 5.52 11.18 2.05
C MET A 12 5.72 10.05 1.01
N PRO A 13 4.67 9.29 0.67
CA PRO A 13 4.77 8.28 -0.39
C PRO A 13 5.11 8.96 -1.71
N ALA A 14 5.92 8.30 -2.54
CA ALA A 14 6.22 8.78 -3.88
C ALA A 14 4.97 8.73 -4.77
N TYR A 15 4.14 7.69 -4.60
CA TYR A 15 3.00 7.47 -5.48
C TYR A 15 1.93 6.58 -4.86
N ILE A 16 0.66 6.93 -5.06
CA ILE A 16 -0.49 6.05 -4.77
C ILE A 16 -1.46 6.16 -5.95
N HIS A 17 -1.68 5.07 -6.67
CA HIS A 17 -2.61 5.06 -7.80
C HIS A 17 -4.06 5.23 -7.33
N ASP A 18 -4.88 5.90 -8.15
CA ASP A 18 -6.28 6.23 -7.88
C ASP A 18 -7.24 5.04 -7.73
N THR A 19 -6.77 3.83 -7.98
CA THR A 19 -7.55 2.60 -7.79
C THR A 19 -7.08 1.78 -6.61
N ALA A 20 -6.02 2.20 -5.91
CA ALA A 20 -5.56 1.53 -4.70
C ALA A 20 -6.65 1.57 -3.60
N GLN A 21 -6.76 0.47 -2.86
CA GLN A 21 -7.70 0.32 -1.74
C GLN A 21 -6.92 -0.07 -0.48
N LEU A 22 -6.74 0.86 0.46
CA LEU A 22 -6.00 0.65 1.71
C LEU A 22 -6.97 0.74 2.90
N TYR A 23 -7.09 -0.34 3.68
CA TYR A 23 -8.02 -0.41 4.81
C TYR A 23 -7.36 -0.99 6.07
N GLY A 24 -7.63 -0.35 7.21
CA GLY A 24 -7.14 -0.76 8.53
C GLY A 24 -5.78 -0.16 8.88
N LYS A 25 -5.10 -0.78 9.85
CA LYS A 25 -3.84 -0.26 10.40
C LYS A 25 -2.69 -0.49 9.42
N ILE A 26 -2.41 0.50 8.58
CA ILE A 26 -1.39 0.44 7.52
C ILE A 26 -0.49 1.66 7.62
N SER A 27 0.83 1.47 7.49
CA SER A 27 1.79 2.56 7.35
C SER A 27 2.49 2.46 6.00
N VAL A 28 2.58 3.58 5.27
CA VAL A 28 3.30 3.70 3.99
C VAL A 28 4.44 4.68 4.17
N GLY A 29 5.68 4.19 4.09
CA GLY A 29 6.89 4.97 4.34
C GLY A 29 7.34 5.85 3.17
N GLN A 30 8.31 6.71 3.46
CA GLN A 30 8.87 7.69 2.52
C GLN A 30 9.25 7.06 1.17
N ASN A 31 8.86 7.72 0.08
CA ASN A 31 9.16 7.31 -1.30
C ASN A 31 8.62 5.92 -1.68
N ALA A 32 7.73 5.31 -0.90
CA ALA A 32 7.04 4.10 -1.31
C ALA A 32 6.02 4.41 -2.42
N SER A 33 5.76 3.42 -3.28
CA SER A 33 4.81 3.54 -4.40
C SER A 33 3.78 2.40 -4.42
N ILE A 34 2.50 2.74 -4.49
CA ILE A 34 1.37 1.80 -4.56
C ILE A 34 0.72 1.91 -5.93
N TRP A 35 0.73 0.81 -6.69
CA TRP A 35 0.31 0.79 -8.09
C TRP A 35 -1.15 0.34 -8.28
N MET A 36 -1.57 0.18 -9.53
CA MET A 36 -2.98 0.01 -9.90
C MET A 36 -3.63 -1.19 -9.19
N ASN A 37 -4.84 -1.01 -8.68
CA ASN A 37 -5.68 -2.09 -8.14
C ASN A 37 -5.06 -2.86 -6.97
N VAL A 38 -4.02 -2.33 -6.32
CA VAL A 38 -3.49 -2.89 -5.07
C VAL A 38 -4.53 -2.78 -3.97
N VAL A 39 -4.82 -3.92 -3.32
CA VAL A 39 -5.68 -3.99 -2.15
C VAL A 39 -4.84 -4.40 -0.94
N ALA A 40 -4.75 -3.54 0.06
CA ALA A 40 -4.14 -3.85 1.34
C ALA A 40 -5.19 -3.74 2.45
N ARG A 41 -5.45 -4.84 3.17
CA ARG A 41 -6.46 -4.92 4.22
C ARG A 41 -5.88 -5.51 5.48
N SER A 42 -5.96 -4.75 6.58
CA SER A 42 -5.51 -5.12 7.91
C SER A 42 -6.70 -5.13 8.87
N GLU A 43 -7.03 -6.27 9.46
CA GLU A 43 -8.12 -6.39 10.45
C GLU A 43 -7.63 -6.76 11.85
N HIS A 44 -6.41 -7.31 11.96
CA HIS A 44 -5.88 -7.81 13.23
C HIS A 44 -4.44 -7.37 13.48
N LYS A 45 -3.55 -7.55 12.49
CA LYS A 45 -2.16 -7.11 12.54
C LYS A 45 -1.90 -5.99 11.55
N GLU A 46 -0.99 -5.10 11.89
CA GLU A 46 -0.62 -3.97 11.03
C GLU A 46 0.14 -4.41 9.77
N ILE A 47 0.04 -3.60 8.72
CA ILE A 47 0.87 -3.69 7.52
C ILE A 47 1.84 -2.50 7.53
N ILE A 48 3.13 -2.78 7.39
CA ILE A 48 4.17 -1.75 7.31
C ILE A 48 4.84 -1.85 5.94
N ILE A 49 4.60 -0.86 5.10
CA ILE A 49 5.28 -0.69 3.81
C ILE A 49 6.44 0.26 4.05
N GLY A 50 7.67 -0.28 4.03
CA GLY A 50 8.87 0.49 4.35
C GLY A 50 9.22 1.56 3.31
N PRO A 51 10.16 2.47 3.63
CA PRO A 51 10.64 3.45 2.68
C PRO A 51 11.17 2.81 1.39
N TYR A 52 11.04 3.52 0.26
CA TYR A 52 11.53 3.10 -1.06
C TYR A 52 11.00 1.74 -1.55
N THR A 53 9.88 1.25 -0.98
CA THR A 53 9.23 0.00 -1.38
C THR A 53 8.16 0.26 -2.43
N ASN A 54 8.11 -0.58 -3.47
CA ASN A 54 7.02 -0.54 -4.44
C ASN A 54 6.12 -1.79 -4.30
N ILE A 55 4.80 -1.57 -4.30
CA ILE A 55 3.78 -2.63 -4.32
C ILE A 55 3.07 -2.57 -5.67
N GLN A 56 3.38 -3.52 -6.55
CA GLN A 56 2.90 -3.52 -7.94
C GLN A 56 1.57 -4.25 -8.14
N ASP A 57 0.87 -3.85 -9.20
CA ASP A 57 -0.26 -4.59 -9.78
C ASP A 57 0.19 -5.96 -10.30
N PHE A 58 -0.70 -6.96 -10.19
CA PHE A 58 -0.50 -8.32 -10.74
C PHE A 58 0.82 -9.01 -10.35
N CYS A 59 1.37 -8.74 -9.16
CA CYS A 59 2.56 -9.43 -8.66
C CYS A 59 2.27 -10.94 -8.44
N HIS A 60 2.50 -11.76 -9.48
CA HIS A 60 2.62 -13.21 -9.38
C HIS A 60 4.10 -13.54 -9.12
N ALA A 61 4.50 -13.61 -7.85
CA ALA A 61 5.82 -14.10 -7.49
C ALA A 61 5.82 -15.64 -7.58
N ALA A 62 6.08 -16.17 -8.77
CA ALA A 62 6.43 -17.58 -8.92
C ALA A 62 7.90 -17.75 -8.49
N TYR A 63 8.13 -18.31 -7.30
CA TYR A 63 9.45 -18.81 -6.93
C TYR A 63 9.80 -19.97 -7.88
N ARG A 64 11.04 -19.97 -8.40
CA ARG A 64 11.64 -21.17 -8.99
C ARG A 64 12.12 -22.10 -7.88
#